data_AF-A0A2M8S7X5-F1
#
_entry.id   AF-A0A2M8S7X5-F1
#
_cell.length_a   1.000
_cell.length_b   1.000
_cell.length_c   1.000
_cell.angle_alpha   90.00
_cell.angle_beta   90.00
_cell.angle_gamma   90.00
#
_symmetry.space_group_name_H-M   'P 1'
#
loop_
_entity.id
_entity.type
_entity.pdbx_description
1 polymer ?
#
loop_
_entity_poly.entity_id
_entity_poly.type
_entity_poly.pdbx_seq_one_letter_code
_entity_poly.pdbx_strand_id
1 'polypeptide(L)' 'MTAQVISERQIIQEAARVLMEHMSPAKATRFWVSWQVGEGNYLEIREQLFAKETVESLYPQIEEFQKRQKRK' A
#
# COMPACT_ATOMS: atom_id res chain seq x y z
N MET A 1 18.45 31.21 -9.10
CA MET A 1 17.15 30.57 -9.41
C MET A 1 16.73 29.74 -8.22
N THR A 2 15.73 30.17 -7.46
CA THR A 2 15.16 29.39 -6.36
C THR A 2 14.09 28.47 -6.92
N ALA A 3 14.41 27.20 -7.14
CA ALA A 3 13.40 26.22 -7.52
C ALA A 3 12.40 26.09 -6.38
N GLN A 4 11.13 26.46 -6.62
CA GLN A 4 10.07 26.14 -5.68
C GLN A 4 9.80 24.64 -5.80
N VAL A 5 10.28 23.89 -4.81
CA VAL A 5 10.02 22.46 -4.73
C VAL A 5 8.56 22.27 -4.36
N ILE A 6 7.75 21.82 -5.31
CA ILE A 6 6.36 21.43 -5.09
C ILE A 6 6.39 20.15 -4.24
N SER A 7 5.69 20.15 -3.11
CA SER A 7 5.61 18.99 -2.23
C SER A 7 4.79 17.87 -2.86
N GLU A 8 5.10 16.61 -2.52
CA GLU A 8 4.29 15.45 -2.91
C GLU A 8 2.82 15.61 -2.52
N ARG A 9 2.56 16.22 -1.36
CA ARG A 9 1.21 16.53 -0.89
C ARG A 9 0.43 17.43 -1.86
N GLN A 10 1.09 18.43 -2.44
CA GLN A 10 0.49 19.32 -3.42
C GLN A 10 0.19 18.57 -4.73
N ILE A 11 1.09 17.70 -5.18
CA ILE A 11 0.91 16.87 -6.37
C ILE A 11 -0.28 15.92 -6.18
N ILE A 12 -0.39 15.28 -5.02
CA ILE A 12 -1.50 14.38 -4.69
C ILE A 12 -2.84 15.14 -4.65
N GLN A 13 -2.87 16.33 -4.07
CA GLN A 13 -4.08 17.16 -4.02
C GLN A 13 -4.52 17.62 -5.41
N GLU A 14 -3.57 17.98 -6.27
CA GLU A 14 -3.82 18.35 -7.66
C GLU A 14 -4.38 17.16 -8.45
N ALA A 15 -3.75 15.99 -8.36
CA ALA A 15 -4.22 14.77 -9.00
C ALA A 15 -5.64 14.37 -8.55
N ALA A 16 -5.93 14.48 -7.26
CA ALA A 16 -7.26 14.21 -6.72
C ALA A 16 -8.31 15.15 -7.33
N ARG A 17 -7.99 16.44 -7.46
CA ARG A 17 -8.90 17.44 -8.05
C ARG A 17 -9.19 17.13 -9.51
N VAL A 18 -8.17 16.86 -10.31
CA VAL A 18 -8.31 16.51 -11.74
C VAL A 18 -9.18 15.26 -11.92
N LEU A 19 -8.94 14.21 -11.11
CA LEU A 19 -9.71 12.98 -11.21
C LEU A 19 -11.17 13.17 -10.81
N MET A 20 -11.46 13.98 -9.78
CA MET A 20 -12.85 14.28 -9.39
C MET A 20 -13.57 15.19 -10.39
N GLU A 21 -12.85 16.02 -11.16
CA GLU A 21 -13.42 16.88 -12.20
C GLU A 21 -13.82 16.08 -13.45
N HIS A 22 -13.01 15.09 -13.83
CA HIS A 22 -13.20 14.35 -15.08
C HIS A 22 -13.82 12.97 -14.92
N MET A 23 -13.97 12.47 -13.70
CA MET A 23 -14.55 11.16 -13.43
C MET A 23 -15.66 11.26 -12.40
N SER A 24 -16.62 10.32 -12.48
CA SER A 24 -17.55 10.14 -11.37
C SER A 24 -16.76 9.71 -10.11
N PRO A 25 -17.23 10.07 -8.90
CA PRO A 25 -16.54 9.71 -7.66
C PRO A 25 -16.21 8.22 -7.54
N ALA A 26 -17.13 7.35 -7.98
CA ALA A 26 -16.91 5.91 -7.98
C ALA A 26 -15.76 5.46 -8.90
N LYS A 27 -15.59 6.09 -10.07
CA LYS A 27 -14.51 5.80 -11.02
C LYS A 27 -13.17 6.36 -10.54
N ALA A 28 -13.16 7.59 -10.02
CA ALA A 28 -11.97 8.22 -9.45
C ALA A 28 -11.41 7.40 -8.27
N THR A 29 -12.26 7.00 -7.32
CA THR A 29 -11.86 6.19 -6.17
C THR A 29 -11.34 4.82 -6.59
N ARG A 30 -12.00 4.15 -7.54
CA ARG A 30 -11.54 2.85 -8.06
C ARG A 30 -10.18 2.95 -8.74
N PHE A 31 -9.98 3.99 -9.55
CA PHE A 31 -8.69 4.28 -10.19
C PHE A 31 -7.60 4.53 -9.14
N TRP A 32 -7.88 5.37 -8.14
CA TRP A 32 -6.95 5.72 -7.07
C TRP A 32 -6.46 4.48 -6.30
N VAL A 33 -7.38 3.60 -5.91
CA VAL A 33 -7.06 2.33 -5.25
C VAL A 33 -6.21 1.45 -6.17
N SER A 34 -6.56 1.32 -7.46
CA SER A 34 -5.76 0.53 -8.41
C SER A 34 -4.39 1.12 -8.71
N TRP A 35 -4.23 2.44 -8.61
CA TRP A 35 -2.96 3.13 -8.79
C TRP A 35 -2.02 2.84 -7.62
N GLN A 36 -2.53 2.85 -6.39
CA GLN A 36 -1.78 2.48 -5.17
C GLN A 36 -1.43 0.99 -5.09
N VAL A 37 -2.08 0.12 -5.87
CA VAL A 37 -1.76 -1.32 -5.97
C VAL A 37 -0.39 -1.57 -6.65
N GLY A 38 0.29 -0.53 -7.15
CA GLY A 38 1.63 -0.62 -7.76
C GLY A 38 2.80 -0.02 -6.97
N GLU A 39 2.59 0.60 -5.80
CA GLU A 39 3.64 1.39 -5.10
C GLU A 39 4.45 0.63 -4.04
N GLY A 40 4.05 -0.58 -3.66
CA GLY A 40 4.93 -1.48 -2.92
C GLY A 40 5.66 -2.37 -3.90
N ASN A 41 7.00 -2.40 -3.89
CA ASN A 41 7.74 -3.51 -4.48
C ASN A 41 7.45 -4.76 -3.64
N TYR A 42 6.25 -5.32 -3.81
CA TYR A 42 5.71 -6.42 -3.02
C TYR A 42 6.66 -7.61 -3.05
N LEU A 43 7.34 -7.81 -4.19
CA LEU A 43 8.36 -8.84 -4.33
C LEU A 43 9.55 -8.55 -3.42
N GLU A 44 10.09 -7.34 -3.41
CA GLU A 44 11.19 -6.95 -2.51
C GLU A 44 10.79 -6.99 -1.03
N ILE A 45 9.60 -6.51 -0.68
CA ILE A 45 9.07 -6.57 0.68
C ILE A 45 8.86 -8.03 1.11
N ARG A 46 8.33 -8.88 0.23
CA ARG A 46 8.16 -10.32 0.48
C ARG A 46 9.52 -10.99 0.68
N GLU A 47 10.52 -10.68 -0.15
CA GLU A 47 11.88 -11.21 0.04
C GLU A 47 12.48 -10.73 1.36
N GLN A 48 12.37 -9.44 1.69
CA GLN A 48 12.90 -8.90 2.95
C GLN A 48 12.26 -9.54 4.18
N LEU A 49 10.96 -9.83 4.14
CA LEU A 49 10.21 -10.36 5.28
C LEU A 49 10.22 -11.89 5.36
N PHE A 50 10.29 -12.58 4.21
CA PHE A 50 9.98 -14.01 4.14
C PHE A 50 10.93 -14.85 3.27
N ALA A 51 12.07 -14.32 2.77
CA ALA A 51 12.97 -15.05 1.86
C ALA A 51 13.48 -16.41 2.40
N LYS A 52 13.50 -16.59 3.73
CA LYS A 52 13.96 -17.83 4.39
C LYS A 52 12.82 -18.66 4.99
N GLU A 53 11.60 -18.17 4.85
CA GLU A 53 10.42 -18.79 5.44
C GLU A 53 9.70 -19.63 4.38
N THR A 54 9.27 -20.82 4.77
CA THR A 54 8.42 -21.69 3.97
C THR A 54 7.01 -21.69 4.55
N VAL A 55 6.04 -22.21 3.80
CA VAL A 55 4.68 -22.40 4.33
C VAL A 55 4.70 -23.27 5.59
N GLU A 56 5.58 -24.27 5.64
CA GLU A 56 5.77 -25.16 6.79
C GLU A 56 6.34 -24.44 8.02
N SER A 57 7.20 -23.42 7.83
CA SER A 57 7.73 -22.62 8.95
C SER A 57 6.78 -21.51 9.41
N LEU A 58 6.00 -20.93 8.49
CA LEU A 58 5.05 -19.85 8.79
C LEU A 58 3.79 -20.34 9.51
N TYR A 59 3.31 -21.53 9.15
CA TYR A 59 2.08 -22.10 9.73
C TYR A 59 2.09 -22.15 11.28
N PRO A 60 3.11 -22.73 11.95
CA PRO A 60 3.15 -22.76 13.41
C PRO A 60 3.29 -21.35 14.04
N GLN A 61 4.02 -20.43 13.40
CA GLN A 61 4.19 -19.06 13.89
C GLN A 61 2.85 -18.28 13.91
N ILE A 62 2.04 -18.49 12.86
CA ILE A 62 0.71 -17.89 12.74
C ILE A 62 -0.24 -18.50 13.80
N GLU A 63 -0.22 -19.82 13.98
CA GLU A 63 -1.01 -20.46 15.03
C GLU A 63 -0.68 -19.92 16.42
N GLU A 64 0.61 -19.77 16.74
CA GLU A 64 1.02 -19.20 18.02
C GLU A 64 0.58 -17.75 18.20
N PHE A 65 0.75 -16.92 17.16
CA PHE A 65 0.30 -15.53 17.19
C PHE A 65 -1.21 -15.45 17.47
N GLN A 66 -2.02 -16.27 16.78
CA GLN A 66 -3.46 -16.32 16.99
C GLN A 66 -3.84 -16.80 18.39
N LYS A 67 -3.13 -17.80 18.92
CA LYS A 67 -3.31 -18.27 20.32
C LYS A 67 -2.98 -17.18 21.34
N ARG A 68 -1.97 -16.36 21.08
CA ARG A 68 -1.61 -15.19 21.93
C ARG A 68 -2.66 -14.09 21.85
N GLN A 69 -3.23 -13.81 20.68
CA GLN A 69 -4.28 -12.80 20.50
C GLN A 69 -5.62 -13.23 21.12
N LYS A 70 -5.97 -14.52 21.10
CA LYS A 70 -7.19 -15.05 21.75
C LYS A 70 -7.12 -15.11 23.29
N ARG A 71 -5.94 -14.89 23.87
CA ARG A 71 -5.70 -14.89 25.32
C ARG A 71 -5.75 -13.49 25.95
N LYS A 72 -5.96 -12.44 25.15
CA LYS A 72 -6.31 -11.09 25.59
C LYS A 72 -7.79 -10.82 25.32
#